data_AF-A0AAP2GUL4-F1
#
_entry.id   AF-A0AAP2GUL4-F1
#
_cell.length_a   1.000
_cell.length_b   1.000
_cell.length_c   1.000
_cell.angle_alpha   90.00
_cell.angle_beta   90.00
_cell.angle_gamma   90.00
#
_symmetry.space_group_name_H-M   'P 1'
#
loop_
_entity.id
_entity.type
_entity.pdbx_description
1 polymer ?
#
loop_
_entity_poly.entity_id
_entity_poly.type
_entity_poly.pdbx_seq_one_letter_code
_entity_poly.pdbx_strand_id
1 'polypeptide(L)'
;MGRFTGAYRGTDAEGKVVAQFHADSGNIDPTKPIYPRITTARDDDSAEPHRQELQIQVGSDASVVDEYGAIADVPNKLFAAIGQMFETAKPDPQDVADAVVNLINLPKGQRPLRTVVDTPTGDITKRANDAVKVEYEKVLRAFGMDDLLA
;
A
#
# COMPACT_ATOMS: atom_id res chain seq x y z
N MET A 1 -44.48 26.08 -17.03
CA MET A 1 -43.46 27.15 -17.01
C MET A 1 -43.25 27.55 -15.55
N GLY A 2 -42.11 27.18 -14.97
CA GLY A 2 -41.73 27.52 -13.60
C GLY A 2 -40.23 27.33 -13.47
N ARG A 3 -39.49 28.44 -13.39
CA ARG A 3 -38.04 28.43 -13.17
C ARG A 3 -37.81 28.40 -11.66
N PHE A 4 -37.21 27.33 -11.15
CA PHE A 4 -36.68 27.29 -9.78
C PHE A 4 -35.17 27.52 -9.83
N THR A 5 -34.74 28.71 -9.44
CA THR A 5 -33.34 29.02 -9.14
C THR A 5 -33.18 29.02 -7.62
N GLY A 6 -32.34 28.12 -7.10
CA GLY A 6 -31.97 28.07 -5.69
C GLY A 6 -30.53 27.64 -5.55
N ALA A 7 -29.72 28.46 -4.89
CA ALA A 7 -28.37 28.11 -4.45
C ALA A 7 -28.46 27.64 -3.00
N TYR A 8 -28.13 26.37 -2.75
CA TYR A 8 -28.02 25.84 -1.38
C TYR A 8 -26.55 25.81 -0.96
N ARG A 9 -26.27 26.37 0.22
CA ARG A 9 -24.94 26.43 0.84
C ARG A 9 -24.99 25.69 2.17
N GLY A 10 -24.25 24.60 2.29
CA GLY A 10 -24.07 23.88 3.54
C GLY A 10 -22.73 24.27 4.19
N THR A 11 -22.77 24.63 5.47
CA THR A 11 -21.59 24.91 6.30
C THR A 11 -21.48 23.90 7.44
N ASP A 12 -20.25 23.58 7.85
CA ASP A 12 -19.98 22.76 9.04
C ASP A 12 -20.13 23.56 10.34
N ALA A 13 -19.90 22.91 11.49
CA ALA A 13 -20.02 23.49 12.83
C ALA A 13 -19.01 24.63 13.12
N GLU A 14 -17.99 24.80 12.27
CA GLU A 14 -16.99 25.87 12.35
C GLU A 14 -17.31 27.03 11.37
N GLY A 15 -18.45 26.94 10.67
CA GLY A 15 -18.92 27.95 9.72
C GLY A 15 -18.23 27.88 8.35
N LYS A 16 -17.46 26.83 8.06
CA LYS A 16 -16.76 26.66 6.79
C LYS A 16 -17.66 25.97 5.77
N VAL A 17 -17.60 26.44 4.52
CA VAL A 17 -18.49 25.97 3.45
C VAL A 17 -18.01 24.63 2.93
N VAL A 18 -18.83 23.61 3.12
CA VAL A 18 -18.52 22.23 2.73
C VAL A 18 -19.23 21.82 1.43
N ALA A 19 -20.28 22.53 1.01
CA ALA A 19 -20.95 22.30 -0.27
C ALA A 19 -21.65 23.55 -0.82
N GLN A 20 -21.56 23.77 -2.13
CA GLN A 20 -22.30 24.80 -2.87
C GLN A 20 -22.79 24.25 -4.21
N PHE A 21 -24.10 24.32 -4.44
CA PHE A 21 -24.74 23.81 -5.68
C PHE A 21 -25.25 24.96 -6.54
N HIS A 22 -24.97 24.92 -7.86
CA HIS A 22 -25.57 25.78 -8.88
C HIS A 22 -26.22 24.91 -9.95
N ALA A 23 -27.53 25.08 -10.20
CA ALA A 23 -28.23 24.44 -11.29
C ALA A 23 -28.20 25.37 -12.52
N ASP A 24 -27.46 25.00 -13.57
CA ASP A 24 -27.35 25.77 -14.80
C ASP A 24 -28.20 25.12 -15.90
N SER A 25 -29.06 25.92 -16.55
CA SER A 25 -30.11 25.45 -17.46
C SER A 25 -29.76 25.65 -18.94
N GLY A 26 -28.78 24.90 -19.47
CA GLY A 26 -28.32 25.01 -20.86
C GLY A 26 -28.29 23.68 -21.64
N ASN A 27 -29.01 23.65 -22.77
CA ASN A 27 -29.22 22.63 -23.82
C ASN A 27 -28.86 21.15 -23.56
N ILE A 28 -29.91 20.32 -23.47
CA ILE A 28 -29.84 18.86 -23.30
C ILE A 28 -30.03 18.18 -24.66
N ASP A 29 -29.03 17.39 -25.09
CA ASP A 29 -29.10 16.51 -26.28
C ASP A 29 -29.89 15.22 -25.95
N PRO A 30 -31.00 14.91 -26.66
CA PRO A 30 -31.88 13.80 -26.33
C PRO A 30 -31.32 12.41 -26.69
N THR A 31 -30.19 12.33 -27.39
CA THR A 31 -29.57 11.05 -27.76
C THR A 31 -28.54 10.55 -26.74
N LYS A 32 -28.28 11.33 -25.68
CA LYS A 32 -27.36 10.96 -24.61
C LYS A 32 -28.11 10.71 -23.30
N PRO A 33 -27.83 9.63 -22.57
CA PRO A 33 -28.40 9.44 -21.25
C PRO A 33 -27.99 10.60 -20.33
N ILE A 34 -29.00 11.25 -19.73
CA ILE A 34 -28.83 12.37 -18.80
C ILE A 34 -28.36 11.78 -17.47
N TYR A 35 -27.06 11.90 -17.18
CA TYR A 35 -26.56 11.70 -15.84
C TYR A 35 -26.45 13.06 -15.14
N PRO A 36 -26.92 13.19 -13.89
CA PRO A 36 -26.66 14.40 -13.11
C PRO A 36 -25.14 14.61 -13.01
N ARG A 37 -24.65 15.74 -13.51
CA ARG A 37 -23.24 16.13 -13.35
C ARG A 37 -23.06 16.63 -11.91
N ILE A 38 -22.88 15.70 -10.99
CA ILE A 38 -22.34 16.02 -9.68
C ILE A 38 -20.86 16.33 -9.90
N THR A 39 -20.48 17.61 -9.94
CA THR A 39 -19.08 17.99 -9.76
C THR A 39 -18.75 17.93 -8.27
N THR A 40 -18.60 16.71 -7.76
CA THR A 40 -17.81 16.41 -6.56
C THR A 40 -16.49 15.84 -7.05
N ALA A 41 -15.55 16.70 -7.42
CA ALA A 41 -14.20 16.25 -7.73
C ALA A 41 -13.34 16.33 -6.45
N ARG A 42 -13.72 15.52 -5.47
CA ARG A 42 -12.85 14.95 -4.44
C ARG A 42 -13.47 13.60 -4.14
N ASP A 43 -13.09 12.63 -4.95
CA ASP A 43 -13.05 11.19 -4.67
C ASP A 43 -12.69 10.50 -6.00
N ASP A 44 -11.50 10.83 -6.53
CA ASP A 44 -10.84 9.94 -7.49
C ASP A 44 -10.10 8.87 -6.68
N ASP A 45 -10.85 7.92 -6.12
CA ASP A 45 -10.39 6.72 -5.42
C ASP A 45 -9.86 5.65 -6.42
N SER A 46 -9.17 6.10 -7.48
CA SER A 46 -8.63 5.21 -8.51
C SER A 46 -7.40 5.80 -9.20
N ALA A 47 -6.46 6.25 -8.38
CA ALA A 47 -5.05 6.32 -8.73
C ALA A 47 -4.24 5.76 -7.55
N GLU A 48 -4.05 4.45 -7.54
CA GLU A 48 -2.92 3.81 -6.87
C GLU A 48 -1.64 4.28 -7.58
N PRO A 49 -0.79 5.05 -6.88
CA PRO A 49 0.60 4.67 -6.77
C PRO A 49 0.83 4.49 -5.29
N HIS A 50 1.04 3.24 -4.89
CA HIS A 50 1.60 2.81 -3.60
C HIS A 50 1.94 4.00 -2.70
N ARG A 51 1.01 4.41 -1.82
CA ARG A 51 1.27 5.47 -0.86
C ARG A 51 2.29 4.94 0.14
N GLN A 52 3.56 5.01 -0.28
CA GLN A 52 4.77 4.81 0.50
C GLN A 52 5.12 6.08 1.28
N GLU A 53 4.21 7.03 1.40
CA GLU A 53 4.24 7.93 2.54
C GLU A 53 3.87 7.09 3.74
N LEU A 54 4.87 6.62 4.48
CA LEU A 54 4.70 6.23 5.87
C LEU A 54 3.84 7.32 6.51
N GLN A 55 2.58 7.01 6.78
CA GLN A 55 1.79 7.83 7.68
C GLN A 55 2.55 7.82 8.98
N ILE A 56 3.30 8.89 9.24
CA ILE A 56 3.91 9.15 10.54
C ILE A 56 2.73 9.43 11.46
N GLN A 57 2.12 8.36 11.95
CA GLN A 57 1.10 8.41 12.98
C GLN A 57 1.85 8.78 14.25
N VAL A 58 1.89 10.08 14.55
CA VAL A 58 2.31 10.54 15.87
C VAL A 58 1.35 9.89 16.87
N GLY A 59 1.89 9.20 17.86
CA GLY A 59 1.08 8.52 18.87
C GLY A 59 0.05 9.47 19.48
N SER A 60 -1.11 8.92 19.87
CA SER A 60 -2.22 9.71 20.44
C SER A 60 -1.84 10.49 21.70
N ASP A 61 -0.74 10.11 22.35
CA ASP A 61 -0.15 10.80 23.48
C ASP A 61 1.14 11.53 23.05
N ALA A 62 1.01 12.83 22.82
CA ALA A 62 2.12 13.68 22.41
C ALA A 62 3.15 13.92 23.54
N SER A 63 2.81 13.63 24.80
CA SER A 63 3.72 13.84 25.93
C SER A 63 4.89 12.87 25.97
N VAL A 64 4.75 11.70 25.32
CA VAL A 64 5.78 10.65 25.27
C VAL A 64 6.81 10.93 24.16
N VAL A 65 6.52 11.87 23.24
CA VAL A 65 7.41 12.17 22.09
C VAL A 65 8.79 12.64 22.54
N ASP A 66 8.86 13.47 23.58
CA ASP A 66 10.12 14.00 24.11
C ASP A 66 11.00 12.90 24.71
N GLU A 67 10.39 11.87 25.31
CA GLU A 67 11.10 10.72 25.89
C GLU A 67 11.79 9.87 24.81
N TYR A 68 11.23 9.82 23.59
CA TYR A 68 11.83 9.15 22.44
C TYR A 68 12.85 9.99 21.66
N GLY A 69 13.11 11.25 22.09
CA GLY A 69 14.04 12.16 21.43
C GLY A 69 15.44 11.58 21.17
N ALA A 70 15.92 10.71 22.07
CA ALA A 70 17.22 10.03 21.94
C ALA A 70 17.33 9.13 20.69
N ILE A 71 16.20 8.60 20.19
CA ILE A 71 16.14 7.73 19.01
C ILE A 71 15.39 8.35 17.83
N ALA A 72 14.90 9.59 17.97
CA ALA A 72 14.05 10.25 16.97
C ALA A 72 14.70 10.34 15.58
N ASP A 73 16.03 10.39 15.52
CA ASP A 73 16.80 10.48 14.28
C ASP A 73 17.23 9.11 13.71
N VAL A 74 17.05 8.02 14.46
CA VAL A 74 17.41 6.66 14.00
C VAL A 74 16.69 6.27 12.70
N PRO A 75 15.37 6.52 12.54
CA PRO A 75 14.68 6.23 11.30
C PRO A 75 15.29 6.95 10.10
N ASN A 76 15.63 8.24 10.23
CA ASN A 76 16.22 9.02 9.14
C ASN A 76 17.58 8.45 8.70
N LYS A 77 18.43 8.09 9.66
CA LYS A 77 19.72 7.44 9.38
C LYS A 77 19.55 6.10 8.68
N LEU A 78 18.57 5.31 9.11
CA LEU A 78 18.24 4.03 8.47
C LEU A 78 17.76 4.23 7.02
N PHE A 79 16.82 5.16 6.79
CA PHE A 79 16.33 5.46 5.45
C PHE A 79 17.44 5.98 4.53
N ALA A 80 18.32 6.85 5.02
CA ALA A 80 19.45 7.35 4.24
C ALA A 80 20.40 6.22 3.83
N ALA A 81 20.75 5.32 4.76
CA ALA A 81 21.61 4.19 4.49
C ALA A 81 20.98 3.20 3.49
N ILE A 82 19.68 2.91 3.64
CA ILE A 82 18.94 2.07 2.71
C ILE A 82 18.88 2.75 1.33
N GLY A 83 18.57 4.04 1.25
CA GLY A 83 18.54 4.79 0.00
C GLY A 83 19.85 4.73 -0.78
N GLN A 84 20.98 4.93 -0.10
CA GLN A 84 22.32 4.79 -0.69
C GLN A 84 22.58 3.36 -1.20
N MET A 85 22.09 2.34 -0.47
CA MET A 85 22.17 0.95 -0.92
C MET A 85 21.39 0.73 -2.22
N PHE A 86 20.19 1.30 -2.35
CA PHE A 86 19.39 1.19 -3.57
C PHE A 86 20.03 1.91 -4.77
N GLU A 87 20.61 3.08 -4.56
CA GLU A 87 21.31 3.84 -5.62
C GLU A 87 22.52 3.08 -6.17
N THR A 88 23.21 2.34 -5.31
CA THR A 88 24.41 1.55 -5.67
C THR A 88 24.05 0.19 -6.25
N ALA A 89 23.14 -0.54 -5.61
CA ALA A 89 22.76 -1.90 -5.99
C ALA A 89 21.83 -1.95 -7.21
N LYS A 90 20.99 -0.91 -7.41
CA LYS A 90 20.03 -0.80 -8.52
C LYS A 90 19.26 -2.11 -8.81
N PRO A 91 18.52 -2.65 -7.82
CA PRO A 91 17.81 -3.91 -7.99
C PRO A 91 16.81 -3.83 -9.14
N ASP A 92 16.69 -4.91 -9.91
CA ASP A 92 15.84 -4.98 -11.09
C ASP A 92 14.43 -5.47 -10.69
N PRO A 93 13.34 -4.72 -10.96
CA PRO A 93 11.98 -5.21 -10.74
C PRO A 93 11.67 -6.50 -11.51
N GLN A 94 12.39 -6.79 -12.60
CA GLN A 94 12.24 -8.03 -13.35
C GLN A 94 12.62 -9.27 -12.53
N ASP A 95 13.54 -9.16 -11.57
CA ASP A 95 13.93 -10.27 -10.69
C ASP A 95 12.71 -10.83 -9.91
N VAL A 96 11.79 -9.94 -9.52
CA VAL A 96 10.53 -10.32 -8.84
C VAL A 96 9.60 -11.05 -9.80
N ALA A 97 9.42 -10.52 -11.01
CA ALA A 97 8.55 -11.14 -12.00
C ALA A 97 9.07 -12.54 -12.38
N ASP A 98 10.37 -12.67 -12.59
CA ASP A 98 11.02 -13.93 -12.95
C ASP A 98 10.93 -14.94 -11.80
N ALA A 99 11.14 -14.51 -10.55
CA ALA A 99 10.98 -15.37 -9.38
C ALA A 99 9.53 -15.90 -9.27
N VAL A 100 8.53 -15.06 -9.53
CA VAL A 100 7.12 -15.47 -9.53
C VAL A 100 6.82 -16.47 -10.64
N VAL A 101 7.27 -16.20 -11.87
CA VAL A 101 7.10 -17.12 -13.00
C VAL A 101 7.75 -18.46 -12.70
N ASN A 102 8.97 -18.46 -12.16
CA ASN A 102 9.67 -19.67 -11.75
C ASN A 102 8.89 -20.48 -10.70
N LEU A 103 8.33 -19.80 -9.69
CA LEU A 103 7.51 -20.46 -8.66
C LEU A 103 6.24 -21.10 -9.20
N ILE A 104 5.57 -20.45 -10.15
CA ILE A 104 4.36 -20.98 -10.79
C ILE A 104 4.70 -22.26 -11.57
N ASN A 105 5.84 -22.25 -12.27
CA ASN A 105 6.30 -23.36 -13.10
C ASN A 105 6.88 -24.54 -12.31
N LEU A 106 7.22 -24.37 -11.03
CA LEU A 106 7.65 -25.49 -10.18
C LEU A 106 6.52 -26.51 -10.00
N PRO A 107 6.82 -27.82 -10.13
CA PRO A 107 5.88 -28.88 -9.81
C PRO A 107 5.33 -28.76 -8.39
N LYS A 108 4.13 -29.32 -8.16
CA LYS A 108 3.58 -29.46 -6.82
C LYS A 108 4.61 -30.15 -5.91
N GLY A 109 4.78 -29.63 -4.70
CA GLY A 109 5.74 -30.15 -3.71
C GLY A 109 7.13 -29.55 -3.77
N GLN A 110 7.52 -28.96 -4.91
CA GLN A 110 8.86 -28.39 -5.09
C GLN A 110 8.92 -26.88 -4.81
N ARG A 111 7.78 -26.24 -4.52
CA ARG A 111 7.73 -24.82 -4.23
C ARG A 111 8.34 -24.57 -2.85
N PRO A 112 9.39 -23.74 -2.75
CA PRO A 112 9.97 -23.40 -1.46
C PRO A 112 8.98 -22.61 -0.60
N LEU A 113 9.10 -22.75 0.72
CA LEU A 113 8.28 -22.01 1.69
C LEU A 113 8.44 -20.49 1.54
N ARG A 114 9.66 -20.03 1.21
CA ARG A 114 9.99 -18.63 0.96
C ARG A 114 11.02 -18.52 -0.17
N THR A 115 10.85 -17.53 -1.04
CA THR A 115 11.79 -17.19 -2.11
C THR A 115 12.42 -15.85 -1.80
N VAL A 116 13.74 -15.79 -1.89
CA VAL A 116 14.50 -14.55 -1.72
C VAL A 116 14.78 -13.97 -3.10
N VAL A 117 14.40 -12.70 -3.28
CA VAL A 117 14.61 -11.94 -4.53
C VAL A 117 15.55 -10.74 -4.31
N ASP A 118 15.83 -10.40 -3.05
CA ASP A 118 16.73 -9.32 -2.69
C ASP A 118 18.18 -9.67 -3.06
N THR A 119 18.75 -8.94 -4.02
CA THR A 119 20.14 -9.10 -4.46
C THR A 119 21.17 -8.52 -3.46
N PRO A 120 21.04 -7.27 -2.97
CA PRO A 120 22.05 -6.67 -2.09
C PRO A 120 22.15 -7.31 -0.69
N THR A 121 21.05 -7.75 -0.09
CA THR A 121 21.06 -8.33 1.27
C THR A 121 20.45 -9.73 1.39
N GLY A 122 20.17 -10.38 0.26
CA GLY A 122 19.45 -11.65 0.20
C GLY A 122 20.10 -12.80 0.95
N ASP A 123 21.43 -12.82 1.06
CA ASP A 123 22.15 -13.88 1.77
C ASP A 123 21.77 -13.97 3.26
N ILE A 124 21.53 -12.83 3.89
CA ILE A 124 21.09 -12.79 5.30
C ILE A 124 19.69 -13.39 5.41
N THR A 125 18.79 -12.96 4.54
CA THR A 125 17.41 -13.45 4.47
C THR A 125 17.36 -14.94 4.14
N LYS A 126 18.23 -15.41 3.24
CA LYS A 126 18.33 -16.83 2.88
C LYS A 126 18.73 -17.67 4.09
N ARG A 127 19.77 -17.27 4.83
CA ARG A 127 20.19 -18.00 6.05
C ARG A 127 19.09 -18.05 7.10
N ALA A 128 18.37 -16.95 7.29
CA ALA A 128 17.23 -16.92 8.22
C ALA A 128 16.10 -17.86 7.76
N ASN A 129 15.78 -17.85 6.47
CA ASN A 129 14.78 -18.75 5.89
C ASN A 129 15.18 -20.21 6.02
N ASP A 130 16.44 -20.55 5.75
CA ASP A 130 16.98 -21.91 5.88
C ASP A 130 16.88 -22.40 7.34
N ALA A 131 17.17 -21.53 8.31
CA ALA A 131 17.05 -21.87 9.73
C ALA A 131 15.59 -22.12 10.15
N VAL A 132 14.65 -21.26 9.73
CA VAL A 132 13.22 -21.39 10.05
C VAL A 132 12.59 -22.61 9.38
N LYS A 133 13.07 -22.99 8.19
CA LYS A 133 12.58 -24.15 7.43
C LYS A 133 12.64 -25.43 8.27
N VAL A 134 13.69 -25.62 9.05
CA VAL A 134 13.88 -26.80 9.90
C VAL A 134 12.75 -26.95 10.92
N GLU A 135 12.38 -25.86 11.60
CA GLU A 135 11.31 -25.89 12.60
C GLU A 135 9.93 -26.00 11.93
N TYR A 136 9.75 -25.37 10.77
CA TYR A 136 8.53 -25.51 9.97
C TYR A 136 8.25 -26.98 9.61
N GLU A 137 9.26 -27.70 9.13
CA GLU A 137 9.14 -29.12 8.81
C GLU A 137 8.76 -29.95 10.05
N LYS A 138 9.42 -29.72 11.20
CA LYS A 138 9.10 -30.42 12.45
C LYS A 138 7.65 -30.21 12.87
N VAL A 139 7.15 -28.97 12.76
CA VAL A 139 5.76 -28.63 13.10
C VAL A 139 4.78 -29.37 12.20
N LEU A 140 4.99 -29.38 10.87
CA LEU A 140 4.11 -30.10 9.96
C LEU A 140 4.09 -31.61 10.23
N ARG A 141 5.24 -32.21 10.54
CA ARG A 141 5.32 -33.62 10.95
C ARG A 141 4.58 -33.89 12.25
N ALA A 142 4.72 -33.01 13.24
CA ALA A 142 4.03 -33.13 14.53
C ALA A 142 2.50 -33.09 14.38
N PHE A 143 1.99 -32.37 13.38
CA PHE A 143 0.56 -32.30 13.05
C PHE A 143 0.09 -33.37 12.04
N GLY A 144 0.97 -34.29 11.61
CA GLY A 144 0.63 -35.36 10.66
C GLY A 144 0.36 -34.85 9.24
N MET A 145 0.97 -33.72 8.87
CA MET A 145 0.81 -33.05 7.57
C MET A 145 2.01 -33.32 6.64
N ASP A 146 2.65 -34.48 6.76
CA ASP A 146 3.84 -34.86 5.99
C ASP A 146 3.63 -34.74 4.47
N ASP A 147 2.41 -34.96 3.98
CA ASP A 147 2.06 -34.83 2.56
C ASP A 147 2.24 -33.41 2.01
N LEU A 148 2.35 -32.39 2.86
CA LEU A 148 2.65 -31.01 2.46
C LEU A 148 4.15 -30.72 2.32
N LEU A 149 5.00 -31.65 2.76
CA LEU A 149 6.46 -31.59 2.59
C LEU A 149 6.93 -32.31 1.31
N ALA A 150 6.01 -32.99 0.60
CA ALA A 150 6.26 -33.81 -0.58
C ALA A 150 6.03 -33.06 -1.89
#